data_AF-A0A962E4H3-F1
#
_entry.id   AF-A0A962E4H3-F1
#
_cell.length_a   1.000
_cell.length_b   1.000
_cell.length_c   1.000
_cell.angle_alpha   90.00
_cell.angle_beta   90.00
_cell.angle_gamma   90.00
#
_symmetry.space_group_name_H-M   'P 1'
#
loop_
_entity.id
_entity.type
_entity.pdbx_description
1 polymer ?
#
loop_
_entity_poly.entity_id
_entity_poly.type
_entity_poly.pdbx_seq_one_letter_code
_entity_poly.pdbx_strand_id
1 'polypeptide(L)'
;MRLKLLVAGLMMVAQVHAGPLPSAEAPADDGPWVVRAYFDSRSQFDLAASQSEPWQVDHRLGYAVFEVADRADYDRLSALGLRLAVDPEQTEVLRHPLGDLRSIPGFGCYRTVEESFASMDQLTVDHPTLASVIDIGDSWNKINHPGTGYDLRVLKLSNSAIAGPKPALFIMGAVHAREYTTAETVLRFAEGLLARYADDADARWMLDHHELYILVHSNPDGRKMAEAGDLWRKNLNENYCGATSSSRGADLNRNFPFEWGAHGGSSGDPCSGTFRGANPGAEPESAAIITFLRNLFPAARPPDLVTPAPSDTSGAFVDVHSYGRLVMWAWGFTPSGAPNGEAMTALGRRMAWFNGYRPQQ
;
A
#
# COMPACT_ATOMS: atom_id res chain seq x y z
N MET A 1 44.81 38.06 -40.98
CA MET A 1 45.40 38.20 -39.63
C MET A 1 44.54 37.37 -38.67
N ARG A 2 44.97 36.15 -38.34
CA ARG A 2 44.24 35.20 -37.48
C ARG A 2 44.71 35.41 -36.03
N LEU A 3 43.83 35.84 -35.13
CA LEU A 3 44.13 35.94 -33.71
C LEU A 3 43.50 34.74 -32.99
N LYS A 4 44.34 33.86 -32.44
CA LYS A 4 43.95 32.80 -31.52
C LYS A 4 43.73 33.44 -30.15
N LEU A 5 42.54 33.29 -29.57
CA LEU A 5 42.34 33.49 -28.13
C LEU A 5 42.01 32.13 -27.51
N LEU A 6 42.94 31.63 -26.69
CA LEU A 6 42.67 30.59 -25.70
C LEU A 6 41.74 31.20 -24.64
N VAL A 7 40.56 30.63 -24.43
CA VAL A 7 39.79 30.86 -23.20
C VAL A 7 39.76 29.53 -22.46
N ALA A 8 40.52 29.48 -21.37
CA ALA A 8 40.45 28.40 -20.39
C ALA A 8 39.09 28.47 -19.69
N GLY A 9 38.20 27.53 -20.03
CA GLY A 9 36.94 27.34 -19.33
C GLY A 9 37.20 26.73 -17.97
N LEU A 10 37.19 27.57 -16.93
CA LEU A 10 37.18 27.15 -15.53
C LEU A 10 35.88 26.37 -15.28
N MET A 11 35.98 25.06 -15.07
CA MET A 11 34.86 24.26 -14.54
C MET A 11 34.51 24.81 -13.15
N MET A 12 33.41 25.56 -13.06
CA MET A 12 32.71 25.75 -11.80
C MET A 12 32.11 24.40 -11.41
N VAL A 13 32.83 23.66 -10.57
CA VAL A 13 32.23 22.63 -9.74
C VAL A 13 31.25 23.36 -8.85
N ALA A 14 29.95 23.16 -9.08
CA ALA A 14 28.93 23.53 -8.12
C ALA A 14 29.21 22.71 -6.85
N GLN A 15 29.88 23.34 -5.88
CA GLN A 15 29.97 22.83 -4.53
C GLN A 15 28.55 22.69 -4.01
N VAL A 16 28.05 21.46 -3.93
CA VAL A 16 26.93 21.13 -3.07
C VAL A 16 27.37 21.57 -1.68
N HIS A 17 26.74 22.64 -1.18
CA HIS A 17 26.96 23.13 0.16
C HIS A 17 26.54 22.05 1.15
N ALA A 18 27.50 21.25 1.61
CA ALA A 18 27.40 20.58 2.90
C ALA A 18 27.58 21.67 3.98
N GLY A 19 26.53 22.47 4.20
CA GLY A 19 26.46 23.31 5.38
C GLY A 19 26.20 22.43 6.61
N PRO A 20 26.94 22.57 7.72
CA PRO A 20 26.59 21.86 8.94
C PRO A 20 25.33 22.52 9.52
N LEU A 21 24.34 21.70 9.91
CA LEU A 21 23.22 22.14 10.74
C LEU A 21 23.13 21.25 11.99
N PRO A 22 22.84 21.87 13.14
CA PRO A 22 23.28 21.44 14.46
C PRO A 22 22.49 20.22 14.94
N SER A 23 23.00 19.54 15.97
CA SER A 23 22.12 18.88 16.94
C SER A 23 21.11 19.94 17.39
N ALA A 24 19.87 19.90 16.88
CA ALA A 24 18.85 20.78 17.42
C ALA A 24 18.81 20.49 18.92
N GLU A 25 18.87 21.54 19.74
CA GLU A 25 18.50 21.39 21.15
C GLU A 25 17.19 20.63 21.17
N ALA A 26 17.14 19.60 22.02
CA ALA A 26 15.95 18.79 22.16
C ALA A 26 14.74 19.71 22.36
N PRO A 27 13.60 19.43 21.71
CA PRO A 27 12.46 20.33 21.76
C PRO A 27 12.05 20.64 23.20
N ALA A 28 11.49 21.83 23.40
CA ALA A 28 11.14 22.32 24.73
C ALA A 28 9.88 21.66 25.33
N ASP A 29 9.06 21.00 24.50
CA ASP A 29 7.92 20.21 24.95
C ASP A 29 8.35 18.76 25.26
N ASP A 30 7.40 17.92 25.68
CA ASP A 30 7.66 16.53 26.09
C ASP A 30 7.39 15.50 24.97
N GLY A 31 7.09 15.97 23.76
CA GLY A 31 6.72 15.11 22.61
C GLY A 31 5.21 14.89 22.46
N PRO A 32 4.79 13.96 21.58
CA PRO A 32 5.63 13.16 20.69
C PRO A 32 6.18 13.98 19.52
N TRP A 33 7.21 13.47 18.85
CA TRP A 33 7.80 14.07 17.64
C TRP A 33 8.04 13.03 16.56
N VAL A 34 8.08 13.51 15.33
CA VAL A 34 8.69 12.78 14.22
C VAL A 34 10.09 13.34 14.02
N VAL A 35 11.11 12.50 14.14
CA VAL A 35 12.52 12.91 14.14
C VAL A 35 13.28 12.24 13.00
N ARG A 36 13.94 13.05 12.18
CA ARG A 36 14.97 12.59 11.26
C ARG A 36 16.27 12.44 12.03
N ALA A 37 16.69 11.20 12.24
CA ALA A 37 17.96 10.85 12.85
C ALA A 37 18.98 10.50 11.75
N TYR A 38 19.98 11.36 11.60
CA TYR A 38 21.07 11.17 10.66
C TYR A 38 22.15 10.28 11.26
N PHE A 39 22.56 9.27 10.49
CA PHE A 39 23.59 8.30 10.85
C PHE A 39 24.76 8.39 9.88
N ASP A 40 25.98 8.24 10.40
CA ASP A 40 27.21 8.28 9.62
C ASP A 40 27.68 6.88 9.19
N SER A 41 27.09 5.82 9.77
CA SER A 41 27.47 4.44 9.47
C SER A 41 26.30 3.47 9.58
N ARG A 42 26.44 2.30 8.94
CA ARG A 42 25.44 1.24 8.99
C ARG A 42 25.25 0.70 10.41
N SER A 43 26.32 0.56 11.18
CA SER A 43 26.24 0.08 12.57
C SER A 43 25.52 1.05 13.50
N GLN A 44 25.69 2.37 13.29
CA GLN A 44 24.96 3.38 14.05
C GLN A 44 23.46 3.34 13.74
N PHE A 45 23.11 3.18 12.47
CA PHE A 45 21.73 2.93 12.06
C PHE A 45 21.17 1.63 12.66
N ASP A 46 21.89 0.51 12.55
CA ASP A 46 21.41 -0.80 13.04
C ASP A 46 21.18 -0.76 14.56
N LEU A 47 22.00 -0.02 15.33
CA LEU A 47 21.79 0.22 16.76
C LEU A 47 20.51 1.02 17.03
N ALA A 48 20.27 2.11 16.29
CA ALA A 48 19.05 2.91 16.43
C ALA A 48 17.80 2.08 16.07
N ALA A 49 17.86 1.36 14.95
CA ALA A 49 16.80 0.49 14.47
C ALA A 49 16.54 -0.72 15.38
N SER A 50 17.52 -1.12 16.22
CA SER A 50 17.31 -2.18 17.22
C SER A 50 16.53 -1.71 18.45
N GLN A 51 16.44 -0.40 18.68
CA GLN A 51 15.74 0.19 19.83
C GLN A 51 14.34 0.69 19.46
N SER A 52 14.18 1.21 18.24
CA SER A 52 12.91 1.74 17.73
C SER A 52 12.82 1.47 16.23
N GLU A 53 11.65 1.11 15.73
CA GLU A 53 11.49 0.82 14.30
C GLU A 53 11.42 2.13 13.49
N PRO A 54 12.31 2.36 12.51
CA PRO A 54 12.25 3.57 11.69
C PRO A 54 11.08 3.50 10.71
N TRP A 55 10.29 4.57 10.65
CA TRP A 55 9.21 4.75 9.69
C TRP A 55 9.71 4.83 8.24
N GLN A 56 10.89 5.42 8.07
CA GLN A 56 11.55 5.59 6.78
C GLN A 56 13.05 5.49 6.96
N VAL A 57 13.74 4.96 5.94
CA VAL A 57 15.20 4.92 5.89
C VAL A 57 15.69 5.36 4.52
N ASP A 58 16.49 6.42 4.47
CA ASP A 58 17.22 6.86 3.29
C ASP A 58 18.72 6.64 3.50
N HIS A 59 19.23 5.50 3.00
CA HIS A 59 20.65 5.18 3.09
C HIS A 59 21.54 6.06 2.21
N ARG A 60 20.99 6.74 1.19
CA ARG A 60 21.75 7.61 0.30
C ARG A 60 22.00 8.96 0.96
N LEU A 61 21.02 9.48 1.68
CA LEU A 61 21.11 10.73 2.44
C LEU A 61 21.56 10.53 3.89
N GLY A 62 21.67 9.28 4.34
CA GLY A 62 22.20 8.92 5.66
C GLY A 62 21.27 9.29 6.81
N TYR A 63 19.96 9.10 6.66
CA TYR A 63 19.02 9.30 7.77
C TYR A 63 17.91 8.25 7.83
N ALA A 64 17.35 8.11 9.02
CA ALA A 64 16.12 7.38 9.26
C ALA A 64 15.13 8.27 10.02
N VAL A 65 13.84 8.06 9.79
CA VAL A 65 12.75 8.78 10.43
C VAL A 65 12.20 7.90 11.54
N PHE A 66 12.09 8.45 12.74
CA PHE A 66 11.57 7.76 13.91
C PHE A 66 10.38 8.54 14.48
N GLU A 67 9.39 7.81 14.96
CA GLU A 67 8.54 8.33 16.03
C GLU A 67 9.37 8.39 17.31
N VAL A 68 9.30 9.52 18.00
CA VAL A 68 9.93 9.72 19.29
C VAL A 68 8.81 10.07 20.26
N ALA A 69 8.41 9.10 21.07
CA ALA A 69 7.20 9.20 21.88
C ALA A 69 7.33 10.27 22.96
N ASP A 70 8.51 10.37 23.56
CA ASP A 70 8.78 11.29 24.66
C ASP A 70 10.25 11.74 24.70
N ARG A 71 10.58 12.56 25.70
CA ARG A 71 11.94 13.06 25.91
C ARG A 71 12.96 11.95 26.19
N ALA A 72 12.59 10.87 26.87
CA ALA A 72 13.49 9.77 27.15
C ALA A 72 13.86 9.03 25.85
N ASP A 73 12.94 8.90 24.92
CA ASP A 73 13.19 8.34 23.59
C ASP A 73 14.15 9.22 22.78
N TYR A 74 13.93 10.54 22.82
CA TYR A 74 14.81 11.51 22.15
C TYR A 74 16.24 11.41 22.68
N ASP A 75 16.40 11.42 24.01
CA ASP A 75 17.70 11.35 24.67
C ASP A 75 18.41 10.03 24.39
N ARG A 76 17.69 8.90 24.28
CA ARG A 76 18.27 7.60 23.88
C ARG A 76 18.80 7.63 22.45
N LEU A 77 18.03 8.15 21.48
CA LEU A 77 18.51 8.29 20.11
C LEU A 77 19.71 9.26 20.03
N SER A 78 19.68 10.36 20.78
CA SER A 78 20.79 11.31 20.85
C SER A 78 22.05 10.67 21.46
N ALA A 79 21.91 9.78 22.45
CA ALA A 79 23.02 9.07 23.09
C ALA A 79 23.74 8.08 22.15
N LEU A 80 23.11 7.67 21.05
CA LEU A 80 23.74 6.90 19.98
C LEU A 80 24.64 7.74 19.06
N GLY A 81 24.78 9.04 19.34
CA GLY A 81 25.55 9.98 18.53
C GLY A 81 24.87 10.35 17.21
N LEU A 82 23.57 10.07 17.06
CA LEU A 82 22.79 10.47 15.90
C LEU A 82 22.59 11.99 15.91
N ARG A 83 22.62 12.62 14.75
CA ARG A 83 22.18 14.03 14.64
C ARG A 83 20.67 14.03 14.43
N LEU A 84 19.94 14.65 15.35
CA LEU A 84 18.48 14.65 15.35
C LEU A 84 17.92 15.98 14.83
N ALA A 85 16.88 15.89 13.99
CA ALA A 85 16.10 17.03 13.54
C ALA A 85 14.60 16.67 13.59
N VAL A 86 13.81 17.45 14.33
CA VAL A 86 12.34 17.30 14.31
C VAL A 86 11.79 17.72 12.96
N ASP A 87 10.90 16.90 12.42
CA ASP A 87 10.07 17.23 11.26
C ASP A 87 8.76 17.86 11.75
N PRO A 88 8.61 19.20 11.69
CA PRO A 88 7.47 19.88 12.30
C PRO A 88 6.15 19.54 11.62
N GLU A 89 6.16 19.29 10.31
CA GLU A 89 4.95 18.95 9.56
C GLU A 89 4.48 17.53 9.92
N GLN A 90 5.39 16.55 9.90
CA GLN A 90 5.05 15.18 10.30
C GLN A 90 4.73 15.08 11.79
N THR A 91 5.37 15.90 12.63
CA THR A 91 5.05 16.00 14.07
C THR A 91 3.65 16.56 14.27
N GLU A 92 3.25 17.58 13.51
CA GLU A 92 1.90 18.12 13.57
C GLU A 92 0.86 17.08 13.15
N VAL A 93 1.13 16.33 12.07
CA VAL A 93 0.28 15.20 11.66
C VAL A 93 0.20 14.10 12.73
N LEU A 94 1.30 13.83 13.44
CA LEU A 94 1.32 12.85 14.54
C LEU A 94 0.51 13.33 15.75
N ARG A 95 0.63 14.61 16.13
CA ARG A 95 -0.05 15.19 17.31
C ARG A 95 -1.51 15.49 17.06
N HIS A 96 -1.81 15.90 15.84
CA HIS A 96 -3.14 16.23 15.37
C HIS A 96 -3.41 15.40 14.12
N PRO A 97 -3.61 14.07 14.28
CA PRO A 97 -4.08 13.24 13.18
C PRO A 97 -5.33 13.91 12.58
N LEU A 98 -5.46 13.88 11.26
CA LEU A 98 -6.47 14.66 10.51
C LEU A 98 -7.91 14.40 11.01
N GLY A 99 -8.38 15.17 11.99
CA GLY A 99 -9.73 15.08 12.57
C GLY A 99 -9.89 14.04 13.68
N ASP A 100 -11.14 13.84 14.14
CA ASP A 100 -11.54 12.79 15.08
C ASP A 100 -11.54 11.39 14.43
N LEU A 101 -10.44 11.01 13.76
CA LEU A 101 -10.32 9.71 13.13
C LEU A 101 -10.42 8.63 14.20
N ARG A 102 -11.39 7.73 14.05
CA ARG A 102 -11.38 6.45 14.77
C ARG A 102 -10.26 5.58 14.21
N SER A 103 -9.09 5.74 14.80
CA SER A 103 -7.91 4.95 14.47
C SER A 103 -7.94 3.59 15.14
N ILE A 104 -7.20 2.66 14.58
CA ILE A 104 -6.95 1.35 15.20
C ILE A 104 -6.22 1.57 16.54
N PRO A 105 -6.62 0.92 17.65
CA PRO A 105 -5.92 1.04 18.92
C PRO A 105 -4.43 0.70 18.79
N GLY A 106 -3.56 1.61 19.26
CA GLY A 106 -2.10 1.47 19.13
C GLY A 106 -1.54 1.83 17.74
N PHE A 107 -2.38 2.22 16.78
CA PHE A 107 -1.96 2.66 15.45
C PHE A 107 -2.74 3.90 15.00
N GLY A 108 -2.41 5.07 15.57
CA GLY A 108 -3.13 6.34 15.38
C GLY A 108 -3.29 6.80 13.92
N CYS A 109 -2.39 6.37 13.04
CA CYS A 109 -2.39 6.76 11.62
C CYS A 109 -3.24 5.84 10.71
N TYR A 110 -3.77 4.72 11.23
CA TYR A 110 -4.55 3.77 10.43
C TYR A 110 -6.01 3.79 10.85
N ARG A 111 -6.91 4.05 9.90
CA ARG A 111 -8.35 4.02 10.12
C ARG A 111 -8.88 2.61 10.35
N THR A 112 -9.92 2.45 11.16
CA THR A 112 -10.67 1.20 11.23
C THR A 112 -11.41 0.93 9.91
N VAL A 113 -11.95 -0.29 9.72
CA VAL A 113 -12.86 -0.61 8.60
C VAL A 113 -13.99 0.42 8.50
N GLU A 114 -14.65 0.73 9.61
CA GLU A 114 -15.78 1.66 9.63
C GLU A 114 -15.36 3.07 9.27
N GLU A 115 -14.22 3.54 9.78
CA GLU A 115 -13.73 4.89 9.51
C GLU A 115 -13.23 5.03 8.07
N SER A 116 -12.66 3.95 7.51
CA SER A 116 -12.30 3.87 6.09
C SER A 116 -13.53 3.99 5.20
N PHE A 117 -14.61 3.29 5.54
CA PHE A 117 -15.88 3.34 4.81
C PHE A 117 -16.59 4.68 4.95
N ALA A 118 -16.61 5.27 6.15
CA ALA A 118 -17.12 6.62 6.36
C ALA A 118 -16.35 7.65 5.51
N SER A 119 -15.02 7.52 5.41
CA SER A 119 -14.20 8.37 4.54
C SER A 119 -14.57 8.17 3.06
N MET A 120 -14.76 6.94 2.60
CA MET A 120 -15.23 6.67 1.23
C MET A 120 -16.58 7.32 0.95
N ASP A 121 -17.53 7.23 1.88
CA ASP A 121 -18.84 7.86 1.77
C ASP A 121 -18.72 9.38 1.69
N GLN A 122 -17.90 9.98 2.54
CA GLN A 122 -17.65 11.42 2.53
C GLN A 122 -17.01 11.89 1.21
N LEU A 123 -16.07 11.13 0.64
CA LEU A 123 -15.48 11.45 -0.66
C LEU A 123 -16.52 11.48 -1.78
N THR A 124 -17.57 10.64 -1.71
CA THR A 124 -18.66 10.67 -2.70
C THR A 124 -19.56 11.89 -2.56
N VAL A 125 -19.74 12.38 -1.33
CA VAL A 125 -20.49 13.61 -1.04
C VAL A 125 -19.71 14.85 -1.48
N ASP A 126 -18.40 14.88 -1.21
CA ASP A 126 -17.54 16.03 -1.50
C ASP A 126 -17.21 16.13 -3.00
N HIS A 127 -17.18 15.00 -3.69
CA HIS A 127 -16.78 14.92 -5.10
C HIS A 127 -17.78 14.12 -5.97
N PRO A 128 -19.06 14.51 -6.05
CA PRO A 128 -20.12 13.70 -6.67
C PRO A 128 -19.96 13.49 -8.18
N THR A 129 -19.15 14.31 -8.86
CA THR A 129 -18.83 14.13 -10.29
C THR A 129 -17.57 13.30 -10.52
N LEU A 130 -16.79 13.02 -9.48
CA LEU A 130 -15.50 12.33 -9.58
C LEU A 130 -15.48 11.00 -8.81
N ALA A 131 -16.33 10.80 -7.81
CA ALA A 131 -16.30 9.68 -6.89
C ALA A 131 -17.67 9.01 -6.74
N SER A 132 -17.68 7.69 -6.65
CA SER A 132 -18.84 6.86 -6.35
C SER A 132 -18.40 5.57 -5.66
N VAL A 133 -19.32 4.89 -4.95
CA VAL A 133 -19.02 3.59 -4.34
C VAL A 133 -19.85 2.50 -5.01
N ILE A 134 -19.21 1.37 -5.29
CA ILE A 134 -19.81 0.16 -5.85
C ILE A 134 -19.70 -0.94 -4.82
N ASP A 135 -20.82 -1.55 -4.46
CA ASP A 135 -20.83 -2.81 -3.72
C ASP A 135 -20.61 -3.97 -4.71
N ILE A 136 -19.58 -4.79 -4.45
CA ILE A 136 -19.19 -5.91 -5.30
C ILE A 136 -19.55 -7.28 -4.69
N GLY A 137 -20.09 -7.31 -3.48
CA GLY A 137 -20.47 -8.53 -2.77
C GLY A 137 -20.23 -8.42 -1.26
N ASP A 138 -20.44 -9.52 -0.56
CA ASP A 138 -20.41 -9.55 0.91
C ASP A 138 -19.26 -10.41 1.46
N SER A 139 -18.78 -10.07 2.65
CA SER A 139 -17.82 -10.87 3.41
C SER A 139 -18.45 -12.12 4.05
N TRP A 140 -17.60 -13.06 4.51
CA TRP A 140 -18.06 -14.31 5.12
C TRP A 140 -19.09 -14.11 6.23
N ASN A 141 -18.80 -13.26 7.20
CA ASN A 141 -19.67 -13.03 8.33
C ASN A 141 -20.97 -12.37 7.90
N LYS A 142 -20.93 -11.45 6.91
CA LYS A 142 -22.16 -10.82 6.44
C LYS A 142 -23.12 -11.83 5.80
N ILE A 143 -22.58 -12.83 5.10
CA ILE A 143 -23.38 -13.91 4.51
C ILE A 143 -23.91 -14.87 5.57
N ASN A 144 -23.10 -15.22 6.58
CA ASN A 144 -23.41 -16.33 7.50
C ASN A 144 -23.96 -15.89 8.87
N HIS A 145 -23.78 -14.63 9.26
CA HIS A 145 -24.13 -14.07 10.58
C HIS A 145 -24.85 -12.72 10.44
N PRO A 146 -26.18 -12.73 10.31
CA PRO A 146 -26.98 -11.51 10.12
C PRO A 146 -26.67 -10.44 11.19
N GLY A 147 -26.36 -9.23 10.75
CA GLY A 147 -26.02 -8.10 11.62
C GLY A 147 -24.53 -7.99 11.98
N THR A 148 -23.68 -8.85 11.42
CA THR A 148 -22.22 -8.75 11.51
C THR A 148 -21.60 -8.73 10.11
N GLY A 149 -20.32 -8.40 10.01
CA GLY A 149 -19.58 -8.36 8.75
C GLY A 149 -19.87 -7.14 7.89
N TYR A 150 -19.37 -7.17 6.65
CA TYR A 150 -19.24 -6.00 5.79
C TYR A 150 -19.51 -6.30 4.32
N ASP A 151 -20.04 -5.29 3.61
CA ASP A 151 -19.96 -5.18 2.14
C ASP A 151 -18.49 -5.07 1.70
N LEU A 152 -18.17 -5.65 0.55
CA LEU A 152 -16.95 -5.38 -0.19
C LEU A 152 -17.23 -4.17 -1.09
N ARG A 153 -16.68 -3.02 -0.68
CA ARG A 153 -16.97 -1.73 -1.31
C ARG A 153 -15.76 -1.26 -2.13
N VAL A 154 -15.99 -0.96 -3.40
CA VAL A 154 -15.01 -0.37 -4.31
C VAL A 154 -15.29 1.12 -4.46
N LEU A 155 -14.33 1.97 -4.11
CA LEU A 155 -14.36 3.40 -4.43
C LEU A 155 -13.97 3.57 -5.91
N LYS A 156 -14.92 3.98 -6.74
CA LYS A 156 -14.67 4.32 -8.14
C LYS A 156 -14.38 5.81 -8.27
N LEU A 157 -13.22 6.15 -8.82
CA LEU A 157 -12.84 7.50 -9.19
C LEU A 157 -12.76 7.67 -10.71
N SER A 158 -13.56 8.58 -11.26
CA SER A 158 -13.48 9.04 -12.65
C SER A 158 -14.37 10.26 -12.85
N ASN A 159 -13.97 11.18 -13.71
CA ASN A 159 -14.80 12.32 -14.08
C ASN A 159 -15.98 11.87 -14.96
N SER A 160 -17.18 11.85 -14.39
CA SER A 160 -18.40 11.45 -15.07
C SER A 160 -18.88 12.44 -16.14
N ALA A 161 -18.36 13.68 -16.14
CA ALA A 161 -18.65 14.67 -17.18
C ALA A 161 -17.94 14.36 -18.51
N ILE A 162 -16.89 13.53 -18.50
CA ILE A 162 -16.16 13.11 -19.68
C ILE A 162 -16.58 11.69 -20.06
N ALA A 163 -17.38 11.59 -21.12
CA ALA A 163 -17.88 10.34 -21.64
C ALA A 163 -16.85 9.59 -22.51
N GLY A 164 -17.10 8.31 -22.74
CA GLY A 164 -16.28 7.46 -23.62
C GLY A 164 -15.57 6.34 -22.85
N PRO A 165 -14.95 5.39 -23.57
CA PRO A 165 -14.18 4.33 -22.95
C PRO A 165 -12.94 4.92 -22.28
N LYS A 166 -12.69 4.50 -21.03
CA LYS A 166 -11.52 4.89 -20.26
C LYS A 166 -10.81 3.63 -19.75
N PRO A 167 -9.48 3.51 -19.88
CA PRO A 167 -8.74 2.40 -19.30
C PRO A 167 -8.92 2.31 -17.78
N ALA A 168 -9.08 1.09 -17.28
CA ALA A 168 -9.31 0.82 -15.87
C ALA A 168 -8.00 0.55 -15.11
N LEU A 169 -7.87 1.15 -13.92
CA LEU A 169 -6.87 0.79 -12.92
C LEU A 169 -7.59 0.24 -11.70
N PHE A 170 -7.40 -1.04 -11.40
CA PHE A 170 -7.91 -1.64 -10.18
C PHE A 170 -6.78 -1.74 -9.15
N ILE A 171 -7.02 -1.23 -7.94
CA ILE A 171 -6.10 -1.29 -6.82
C ILE A 171 -6.82 -1.92 -5.65
N MET A 172 -6.21 -2.91 -5.00
CA MET A 172 -6.72 -3.45 -3.75
C MET A 172 -5.70 -3.44 -2.63
N GLY A 173 -6.20 -3.33 -1.41
CA GLY A 173 -5.42 -3.45 -0.19
C GLY A 173 -6.09 -4.40 0.80
N ALA A 174 -5.37 -4.73 1.86
CA ALA A 174 -5.88 -5.46 3.02
C ALA A 174 -6.49 -6.84 2.69
N VAL A 175 -6.00 -7.53 1.67
CA VAL A 175 -6.36 -8.95 1.46
C VAL A 175 -5.81 -9.83 2.59
N HIS A 176 -4.69 -9.44 3.21
CA HIS A 176 -4.26 -9.95 4.50
C HIS A 176 -4.60 -8.96 5.63
N ALA A 177 -5.34 -9.47 6.60
CA ALA A 177 -5.99 -8.68 7.64
C ALA A 177 -5.09 -7.92 8.62
N ARG A 178 -3.81 -8.28 8.77
CA ARG A 178 -2.84 -7.61 9.68
C ARG A 178 -2.00 -6.54 9.01
N GLU A 179 -2.09 -6.41 7.69
CA GLU A 179 -1.26 -5.49 6.91
C GLU A 179 -1.90 -4.09 6.91
N TYR A 180 -1.94 -3.40 8.06
CA TYR A 180 -2.72 -2.15 8.26
C TYR A 180 -2.43 -1.08 7.22
N THR A 181 -1.15 -0.86 6.93
CA THR A 181 -0.69 0.19 6.01
C THR A 181 -1.31 0.12 4.62
N THR A 182 -1.71 -1.07 4.16
CA THR A 182 -2.19 -1.28 2.79
C THR A 182 -3.52 -0.59 2.52
N ALA A 183 -4.50 -0.73 3.43
CA ALA A 183 -5.80 -0.06 3.32
C ALA A 183 -5.66 1.46 3.36
N GLU A 184 -4.89 1.97 4.33
CA GLU A 184 -4.66 3.41 4.46
C GLU A 184 -3.93 3.97 3.23
N THR A 185 -2.92 3.27 2.71
CA THR A 185 -2.16 3.71 1.54
C THR A 185 -3.06 3.88 0.31
N VAL A 186 -3.93 2.89 0.02
CA VAL A 186 -4.79 2.97 -1.16
C VAL A 186 -5.91 4.00 -1.00
N LEU A 187 -6.42 4.22 0.21
CA LEU A 187 -7.39 5.27 0.50
C LEU A 187 -6.76 6.66 0.42
N ARG A 188 -5.56 6.86 0.98
CA ARG A 188 -4.80 8.12 0.88
C ARG A 188 -4.42 8.45 -0.56
N PHE A 189 -4.16 7.43 -1.39
CA PHE A 189 -3.99 7.62 -2.83
C PHE A 189 -5.25 8.21 -3.48
N ALA A 190 -6.44 7.69 -3.13
CA ALA A 190 -7.72 8.22 -3.59
C ALA A 190 -7.93 9.69 -3.16
N GLU A 191 -7.76 9.98 -1.87
CA GLU A 191 -7.87 11.33 -1.31
C GLU A 191 -6.91 12.30 -2.00
N GLY A 192 -5.65 11.91 -2.20
CA GLY A 192 -4.64 12.74 -2.84
C GLY A 192 -4.95 13.07 -4.30
N LEU A 193 -5.58 12.16 -5.05
CA LEU A 193 -6.02 12.44 -6.42
C LEU A 193 -7.18 13.44 -6.43
N LEU A 194 -8.18 13.25 -5.56
CA LEU A 194 -9.35 14.13 -5.48
C LEU A 194 -8.98 15.54 -5.01
N ALA A 195 -8.16 15.63 -3.96
CA ALA A 195 -7.71 16.92 -3.39
C ALA A 195 -6.89 17.75 -4.39
N ARG A 196 -6.16 17.09 -5.31
CA ARG A 196 -5.29 17.76 -6.29
C ARG A 196 -5.92 17.93 -7.68
N TYR A 197 -7.16 17.48 -7.91
CA TYR A 197 -7.79 17.52 -9.24
C TYR A 197 -7.80 18.92 -9.89
N ALA A 198 -7.99 19.98 -9.09
CA ALA A 198 -8.06 21.36 -9.56
C ALA A 198 -6.69 21.99 -9.89
N ASP A 199 -5.59 21.45 -9.39
CA ASP A 199 -4.28 22.13 -9.42
C ASP A 199 -3.13 21.27 -9.95
N ASP A 200 -3.29 19.95 -10.01
CA ASP A 200 -2.28 19.00 -10.49
C ASP A 200 -2.70 18.35 -11.81
N ALA A 201 -1.86 18.51 -12.83
CA ALA A 201 -2.15 18.03 -14.18
C ALA A 201 -2.18 16.50 -14.27
N ASP A 202 -1.38 15.79 -13.48
CA ASP A 202 -1.33 14.32 -13.47
C ASP A 202 -2.57 13.77 -12.77
N ALA A 203 -2.97 14.33 -11.63
CA ALA A 203 -4.20 13.97 -10.93
C ALA A 203 -5.44 14.22 -11.80
N ARG A 204 -5.48 15.38 -12.48
CA ARG A 204 -6.55 15.69 -13.43
C ARG A 204 -6.59 14.70 -14.57
N TRP A 205 -5.45 14.44 -15.21
CA TRP A 205 -5.39 13.51 -16.35
C TRP A 205 -5.82 12.08 -15.95
N MET A 206 -5.39 11.62 -14.78
CA MET A 206 -5.83 10.33 -14.23
C MET A 206 -7.35 10.29 -14.08
N LEU A 207 -7.98 11.28 -13.44
CA LEU A 207 -9.42 11.27 -13.19
C LEU A 207 -10.25 11.56 -14.45
N ASP A 208 -9.75 12.38 -15.37
CA ASP A 208 -10.45 12.71 -16.62
C ASP A 208 -10.42 11.55 -17.62
N HIS A 209 -9.31 10.81 -17.71
CA HIS A 209 -9.07 9.83 -18.77
C HIS A 209 -8.97 8.37 -18.31
N HIS A 210 -9.07 8.08 -17.01
CA HIS A 210 -9.06 6.71 -16.49
C HIS A 210 -10.28 6.46 -15.59
N GLU A 211 -10.54 5.18 -15.34
CA GLU A 211 -11.41 4.75 -14.25
C GLU A 211 -10.58 4.02 -13.21
N LEU A 212 -10.51 4.58 -12.00
CA LEU A 212 -9.79 3.98 -10.89
C LEU A 212 -10.79 3.27 -10.00
N TYR A 213 -10.53 2.01 -9.68
CA TYR A 213 -11.36 1.16 -8.85
C TYR A 213 -10.54 0.72 -7.65
N ILE A 214 -10.86 1.25 -6.47
CA ILE A 214 -10.06 1.09 -5.26
C ILE A 214 -10.83 0.27 -4.24
N LEU A 215 -10.43 -0.99 -4.04
CA LEU A 215 -10.95 -1.86 -2.99
C LEU A 215 -10.09 -1.71 -1.73
N VAL A 216 -10.52 -0.86 -0.81
CA VAL A 216 -9.75 -0.51 0.40
C VAL A 216 -9.59 -1.70 1.34
N HIS A 217 -10.66 -2.46 1.55
CA HIS A 217 -10.68 -3.65 2.40
C HIS A 217 -11.16 -4.87 1.63
N SER A 218 -10.21 -5.70 1.16
CA SER A 218 -10.54 -7.00 0.56
C SER A 218 -10.88 -8.09 1.58
N ASN A 219 -10.51 -7.90 2.85
CA ASN A 219 -10.78 -8.82 3.95
C ASN A 219 -11.26 -8.06 5.21
N PRO A 220 -12.43 -7.40 5.15
CA PRO A 220 -12.90 -6.55 6.25
C PRO A 220 -13.19 -7.34 7.53
N ASP A 221 -13.71 -8.57 7.42
CA ASP A 221 -13.94 -9.46 8.55
C ASP A 221 -12.65 -9.83 9.28
N GLY A 222 -11.65 -10.31 8.55
CA GLY A 222 -10.35 -10.61 9.13
C GLY A 222 -9.72 -9.36 9.74
N ARG A 223 -9.88 -8.19 9.08
CA ARG A 223 -9.36 -6.91 9.59
C ARG A 223 -9.91 -6.60 10.98
N LYS A 224 -11.17 -6.91 11.30
CA LYS A 224 -11.72 -6.69 12.65
C LYS A 224 -11.02 -7.49 13.74
N MET A 225 -10.58 -8.71 13.44
CA MET A 225 -9.75 -9.47 14.39
C MET A 225 -8.41 -8.77 14.60
N ALA A 226 -7.81 -8.30 13.52
CA ALA A 226 -6.54 -7.59 13.62
C ALA A 226 -6.69 -6.30 14.44
N GLU A 227 -7.70 -5.48 14.16
CA GLU A 227 -8.00 -4.25 14.92
C GLU A 227 -8.23 -4.50 16.43
N ALA A 228 -8.64 -5.71 16.82
CA ALA A 228 -8.77 -6.12 18.21
C ALA A 228 -7.43 -6.53 18.87
N GLY A 229 -6.33 -6.54 18.12
CA GLY A 229 -4.98 -6.85 18.60
C GLY A 229 -4.38 -8.14 18.05
N ASP A 230 -5.11 -8.92 17.25
CA ASP A 230 -4.62 -10.19 16.72
C ASP A 230 -3.69 -10.00 15.51
N LEU A 231 -2.70 -10.89 15.34
CA LEU A 231 -1.92 -10.97 14.09
C LEU A 231 -2.67 -11.72 12.98
N TRP A 232 -3.96 -11.43 12.83
CA TRP A 232 -4.88 -12.13 11.94
C TRP A 232 -4.52 -11.92 10.47
N ARG A 233 -4.58 -12.97 9.66
CA ARG A 233 -4.21 -12.93 8.23
C ARG A 233 -5.36 -13.28 7.30
N LYS A 234 -6.06 -14.37 7.62
CA LYS A 234 -7.05 -15.05 6.77
C LYS A 234 -8.41 -14.35 6.82
N ASN A 235 -9.39 -14.80 6.03
CA ASN A 235 -10.78 -14.41 6.28
C ASN A 235 -11.32 -15.07 7.57
N LEU A 236 -12.62 -14.93 7.86
CA LEU A 236 -13.24 -15.50 9.06
C LEU A 236 -14.09 -16.75 8.82
N ASN A 237 -13.89 -17.43 7.69
CA ASN A 237 -14.62 -18.67 7.40
C ASN A 237 -14.41 -19.72 8.50
N GLU A 238 -15.48 -19.93 9.26
CA GLU A 238 -15.49 -20.73 10.48
C GLU A 238 -15.61 -22.24 10.24
N ASN A 239 -15.82 -22.64 8.99
CA ASN A 239 -15.80 -24.03 8.57
C ASN A 239 -14.37 -24.60 8.50
N TYR A 240 -13.33 -23.75 8.64
CA TYR A 240 -11.93 -24.14 8.54
C TYR A 240 -11.23 -24.01 9.89
N CYS A 241 -10.48 -25.04 10.30
CA CYS A 241 -9.79 -25.11 11.59
C CYS A 241 -10.70 -24.96 12.84
N GLY A 242 -12.02 -25.09 12.68
CA GLY A 242 -12.99 -24.98 13.78
C GLY A 242 -13.42 -23.54 14.08
N ALA A 243 -14.70 -23.36 14.42
CA ALA A 243 -15.34 -22.05 14.44
C ALA A 243 -14.77 -21.04 15.44
N THR A 244 -14.18 -21.51 16.54
CA THR A 244 -13.59 -20.65 17.58
C THR A 244 -12.08 -20.57 17.52
N SER A 245 -11.45 -21.26 16.56
CA SER A 245 -10.00 -21.29 16.44
C SER A 245 -9.44 -19.94 16.00
N SER A 246 -8.30 -19.56 16.59
CA SER A 246 -7.51 -18.40 16.16
C SER A 246 -6.79 -18.61 14.83
N SER A 247 -6.89 -19.82 14.27
CA SER A 247 -6.32 -20.20 12.97
C SER A 247 -7.40 -20.52 11.93
N ARG A 248 -8.67 -20.14 12.15
CA ARG A 248 -9.75 -20.36 11.18
C ARG A 248 -9.63 -19.49 9.93
N GLY A 249 -10.45 -19.78 8.93
CA GLY A 249 -10.47 -19.07 7.66
C GLY A 249 -9.50 -19.60 6.61
N ALA A 250 -9.57 -19.02 5.42
CA ALA A 250 -8.68 -19.27 4.28
C ALA A 250 -7.83 -18.03 3.98
N ASP A 251 -6.61 -18.27 3.49
CA ASP A 251 -5.74 -17.24 2.95
C ASP A 251 -6.29 -16.82 1.57
N LEU A 252 -6.90 -15.63 1.51
CA LEU A 252 -7.55 -15.12 0.29
C LEU A 252 -6.57 -15.00 -0.87
N ASN A 253 -5.30 -14.63 -0.62
CA ASN A 253 -4.27 -14.59 -1.65
C ASN A 253 -3.67 -15.98 -1.99
N ARG A 254 -4.29 -17.06 -1.51
CA ARG A 254 -4.10 -18.44 -2.00
C ARG A 254 -5.38 -19.07 -2.52
N ASN A 255 -6.50 -18.35 -2.45
CA ASN A 255 -7.80 -18.86 -2.86
C ASN A 255 -8.12 -18.57 -4.33
N PHE A 256 -7.50 -17.59 -4.98
CA PHE A 256 -7.72 -17.33 -6.41
C PHE A 256 -7.44 -18.56 -7.29
N PRO A 257 -8.18 -18.75 -8.41
CA PRO A 257 -8.20 -20.00 -9.17
C PRO A 257 -6.96 -20.28 -10.01
N PHE A 258 -6.10 -19.28 -10.23
CA PHE A 258 -4.91 -19.43 -11.06
C PHE A 258 -3.83 -20.26 -10.35
N GLU A 259 -3.45 -21.39 -10.94
CA GLU A 259 -2.49 -22.36 -10.37
C GLU A 259 -2.85 -22.77 -8.92
N TRP A 260 -4.15 -22.88 -8.62
CA TRP A 260 -4.63 -23.14 -7.26
C TRP A 260 -4.16 -24.48 -6.73
N GLY A 261 -3.45 -24.44 -5.61
CA GLY A 261 -2.92 -25.63 -4.95
C GLY A 261 -1.77 -26.33 -5.67
N ALA A 262 -1.27 -25.74 -6.76
CA ALA A 262 -0.11 -26.22 -7.50
C ALA A 262 1.21 -25.72 -6.88
N HIS A 263 2.32 -26.34 -7.29
CA HIS A 263 3.70 -25.90 -7.03
C HIS A 263 4.10 -25.72 -5.56
N GLY A 264 3.31 -26.23 -4.60
CA GLY A 264 3.59 -26.09 -3.17
C GLY A 264 3.46 -24.66 -2.63
N GLY A 265 2.81 -23.75 -3.37
CA GLY A 265 2.67 -22.34 -2.99
C GLY A 265 1.68 -22.06 -1.86
N SER A 266 0.93 -23.07 -1.42
CA SER A 266 -0.11 -22.97 -0.37
C SER A 266 -0.27 -24.27 0.39
N SER A 267 -0.96 -24.24 1.53
CA SER A 267 -1.27 -25.44 2.32
C SER A 267 -2.68 -25.97 2.05
N GLY A 268 -2.85 -27.29 2.16
CA GLY A 268 -4.16 -27.96 2.21
C GLY A 268 -4.66 -28.23 3.64
N ASP A 269 -3.85 -27.94 4.67
CA ASP A 269 -4.25 -28.03 6.08
C ASP A 269 -5.10 -26.80 6.46
N PRO A 270 -6.37 -26.98 6.88
CA PRO A 270 -7.26 -25.88 7.28
C PRO A 270 -6.70 -24.96 8.37
N CYS A 271 -5.83 -25.48 9.24
CA CYS A 271 -5.22 -24.72 10.33
C CYS A 271 -3.96 -23.96 9.93
N SER A 272 -3.48 -24.13 8.70
CA SER A 272 -2.32 -23.40 8.20
C SER A 272 -2.62 -21.92 7.96
N GLY A 273 -1.64 -21.05 8.20
CA GLY A 273 -1.71 -19.63 7.85
C GLY A 273 -1.76 -19.36 6.34
N THR A 274 -1.40 -20.35 5.52
CA THR A 274 -1.47 -20.30 4.04
C THR A 274 -2.48 -21.30 3.48
N PHE A 275 -3.49 -21.68 4.28
CA PHE A 275 -4.56 -22.56 3.84
C PHE A 275 -5.31 -21.96 2.65
N ARG A 276 -5.34 -22.69 1.54
CA ARG A 276 -5.87 -22.22 0.24
C ARG A 276 -7.40 -22.17 0.12
N GLY A 277 -8.12 -22.56 1.16
CA GLY A 277 -9.56 -22.82 1.10
C GLY A 277 -9.86 -24.24 0.60
N ALA A 278 -11.12 -24.66 0.63
CA ALA A 278 -11.53 -25.98 0.15
C ALA A 278 -11.69 -26.04 -1.38
N ASN A 279 -12.01 -24.92 -2.01
CA ASN A 279 -12.22 -24.80 -3.45
C ASN A 279 -11.62 -23.48 -3.98
N PRO A 280 -11.11 -23.45 -5.22
CA PRO A 280 -10.58 -22.23 -5.83
C PRO A 280 -11.68 -21.18 -6.04
N GLY A 281 -11.43 -19.97 -5.55
CA GLY A 281 -12.27 -18.78 -5.71
C GLY A 281 -13.61 -18.87 -5.00
N ALA A 282 -13.73 -19.75 -4.01
CA ALA A 282 -14.99 -20.04 -3.33
C ALA A 282 -15.20 -19.25 -2.04
N GLU A 283 -14.16 -18.63 -1.48
CA GLU A 283 -14.39 -17.67 -0.40
C GLU A 283 -15.21 -16.49 -0.95
N PRO A 284 -16.23 -16.01 -0.24
CA PRO A 284 -17.14 -15.00 -0.77
C PRO A 284 -16.41 -13.71 -1.15
N GLU A 285 -15.39 -13.33 -0.38
CA GLU A 285 -14.53 -12.19 -0.70
C GLU A 285 -13.79 -12.40 -2.04
N SER A 286 -13.18 -13.58 -2.22
CA SER A 286 -12.49 -13.94 -3.46
C SER A 286 -13.46 -13.99 -4.65
N ALA A 287 -14.64 -14.57 -4.46
CA ALA A 287 -15.65 -14.74 -5.50
C ALA A 287 -16.18 -13.39 -6.01
N ALA A 288 -16.42 -12.44 -5.09
CA ALA A 288 -16.82 -11.07 -5.40
C ALA A 288 -15.73 -10.35 -6.23
N ILE A 289 -14.47 -10.42 -5.78
CA ILE A 289 -13.33 -9.80 -6.48
C ILE A 289 -13.15 -10.42 -7.88
N ILE A 290 -13.19 -11.75 -8.00
CA ILE A 290 -13.07 -12.44 -9.30
C ILE A 290 -14.18 -12.01 -10.25
N THR A 291 -15.42 -11.97 -9.77
CA THR A 291 -16.59 -11.58 -10.59
C THR A 291 -16.44 -10.15 -11.09
N PHE A 292 -16.06 -9.23 -10.20
CA PHE A 292 -15.83 -7.84 -10.55
C PHE A 292 -14.69 -7.68 -11.58
N LEU A 293 -13.54 -8.30 -11.33
CA LEU A 293 -12.37 -8.21 -12.21
C LEU A 293 -12.60 -8.84 -13.59
N ARG A 294 -13.38 -9.92 -13.70
CA ARG A 294 -13.73 -10.53 -15.00
C ARG A 294 -14.59 -9.61 -15.86
N ASN A 295 -15.46 -8.81 -15.24
CA ASN A 295 -16.24 -7.81 -15.95
C ASN A 295 -15.40 -6.60 -16.33
N LEU A 296 -14.46 -6.21 -15.45
CA LEU A 296 -13.60 -5.05 -15.66
C LEU A 296 -12.49 -5.30 -16.69
N PHE A 297 -11.91 -6.50 -16.69
CA PHE A 297 -10.81 -6.92 -17.57
C PHE A 297 -11.22 -8.17 -18.37
N PRO A 298 -11.94 -7.98 -19.50
CA PRO A 298 -12.26 -9.08 -20.40
C PRO A 298 -10.99 -9.80 -20.86
N ALA A 299 -11.06 -11.13 -21.01
CA ALA A 299 -9.93 -11.93 -21.44
C ALA A 299 -9.46 -11.53 -22.85
N ALA A 300 -8.25 -10.97 -22.94
CA ALA A 300 -7.64 -10.54 -24.21
C ALA A 300 -6.70 -11.61 -24.82
N ARG A 301 -6.51 -12.75 -24.13
CA ARG A 301 -5.62 -13.84 -24.57
C ARG A 301 -6.20 -15.22 -24.17
N PRO A 302 -5.80 -16.32 -24.85
CA PRO A 302 -6.17 -17.67 -24.46
C PRO A 302 -5.67 -18.04 -23.05
N PRO A 303 -6.30 -19.02 -22.38
CA PRO A 303 -5.91 -19.48 -21.04
C PRO A 303 -4.68 -20.41 -21.08
N ASP A 304 -3.59 -19.96 -21.70
CA ASP A 304 -2.29 -20.63 -21.70
C ASP A 304 -1.21 -19.78 -21.00
N LEU A 305 0.02 -20.30 -20.88
CA LEU A 305 1.13 -19.61 -20.21
C LEU A 305 2.12 -18.95 -21.18
N VAL A 306 1.85 -18.98 -22.50
CA VAL A 306 2.84 -18.65 -23.54
C VAL A 306 2.38 -17.54 -24.47
N THR A 307 1.07 -17.36 -24.65
CA THR A 307 0.49 -16.37 -25.53
C THR A 307 0.43 -15.01 -24.83
N PRO A 308 1.07 -13.96 -25.38
CA PRO A 308 0.99 -12.62 -24.82
C PRO A 308 -0.40 -12.00 -25.03
N ALA A 309 -0.78 -11.13 -24.10
CA ALA A 309 -1.87 -10.19 -24.34
C ALA A 309 -1.50 -9.25 -25.51
N PRO A 310 -2.46 -8.88 -26.37
CA PRO A 310 -2.27 -7.86 -27.40
C PRO A 310 -1.65 -6.57 -26.85
N SER A 311 -0.83 -5.88 -27.64
CA SER A 311 -0.12 -4.66 -27.21
C SER A 311 -1.04 -3.48 -26.91
N ASP A 312 -2.28 -3.53 -27.40
CA ASP A 312 -3.36 -2.57 -27.15
C ASP A 312 -4.26 -2.98 -25.97
N THR A 313 -3.95 -4.07 -25.26
CA THR A 313 -4.65 -4.47 -24.04
C THR A 313 -4.56 -3.34 -23.01
N SER A 314 -5.70 -2.79 -22.62
CA SER A 314 -5.78 -1.65 -21.73
C SER A 314 -6.06 -2.07 -20.28
N GLY A 315 -5.49 -1.32 -19.35
CA GLY A 315 -5.79 -1.41 -17.92
C GLY A 315 -4.71 -2.10 -17.10
N ALA A 316 -4.81 -1.95 -15.78
CA ALA A 316 -3.83 -2.47 -14.83
C ALA A 316 -4.50 -2.93 -13.53
N PHE A 317 -3.91 -3.95 -12.92
CA PHE A 317 -4.30 -4.46 -11.61
C PHE A 317 -3.11 -4.38 -10.66
N VAL A 318 -3.32 -3.82 -9.47
CA VAL A 318 -2.31 -3.68 -8.42
C VAL A 318 -2.87 -4.22 -7.11
N ASP A 319 -2.17 -5.19 -6.52
CA ASP A 319 -2.46 -5.69 -5.17
C ASP A 319 -1.38 -5.21 -4.21
N VAL A 320 -1.78 -4.45 -3.19
CA VAL A 320 -0.88 -3.79 -2.25
C VAL A 320 -0.76 -4.60 -0.97
N HIS A 321 0.46 -5.06 -0.72
CA HIS A 321 0.83 -5.88 0.43
C HIS A 321 1.86 -5.21 1.33
N SER A 322 1.99 -5.71 2.56
CA SER A 322 3.12 -5.41 3.45
C SER A 322 3.58 -6.66 4.23
N TYR A 323 4.84 -6.78 4.61
CA TYR A 323 5.99 -5.92 4.32
C TYR A 323 6.91 -6.60 3.30
N GLY A 324 8.02 -5.94 2.96
CA GLY A 324 9.06 -6.54 2.12
C GLY A 324 9.79 -5.54 1.24
N ARG A 325 9.22 -4.35 1.04
CA ARG A 325 9.75 -3.31 0.13
C ARG A 325 10.00 -3.90 -1.27
N LEU A 326 8.99 -4.56 -1.81
CA LEU A 326 9.03 -5.25 -3.10
C LEU A 326 8.05 -4.60 -4.08
N VAL A 327 8.43 -4.56 -5.35
CA VAL A 327 7.50 -4.40 -6.47
C VAL A 327 7.58 -5.67 -7.29
N MET A 328 6.48 -6.44 -7.30
CA MET A 328 6.43 -7.77 -7.91
C MET A 328 5.55 -7.79 -9.15
N TRP A 329 5.83 -8.71 -10.07
CA TRP A 329 5.00 -8.98 -11.25
C TRP A 329 4.94 -10.47 -11.55
N ALA A 330 4.09 -10.87 -12.50
CA ALA A 330 3.91 -12.27 -12.84
C ALA A 330 5.19 -12.91 -13.44
N TRP A 331 5.52 -14.17 -13.12
CA TRP A 331 4.75 -15.11 -12.31
C TRP A 331 5.34 -15.31 -10.91
N GLY A 332 4.49 -15.53 -9.91
CA GLY A 332 4.93 -15.93 -8.57
C GLY A 332 5.11 -17.44 -8.36
N PHE A 333 4.57 -18.29 -9.24
CA PHE A 333 4.59 -19.76 -9.08
C PHE A 333 5.75 -20.46 -9.81
N THR A 334 6.42 -19.76 -10.73
CA THR A 334 7.48 -20.30 -11.58
C THR A 334 8.54 -19.22 -11.87
N PRO A 335 9.83 -19.58 -12.01
CA PRO A 335 10.86 -18.62 -12.39
C PRO A 335 10.84 -18.23 -13.88
N SER A 336 10.05 -18.93 -14.71
CA SER A 336 9.88 -18.57 -16.12
C SER A 336 9.19 -17.21 -16.26
N GLY A 337 9.59 -16.41 -17.25
CA GLY A 337 8.95 -15.12 -17.50
C GLY A 337 7.52 -15.26 -18.01
N ALA A 338 6.66 -14.30 -17.65
CA ALA A 338 5.34 -14.17 -18.27
C ALA A 338 5.45 -13.78 -19.76
N PRO A 339 4.45 -14.10 -20.60
CA PRO A 339 4.47 -13.74 -22.02
C PRO A 339 4.70 -12.24 -22.30
N ASN A 340 4.13 -11.35 -21.48
CA ASN A 340 4.39 -9.90 -21.52
C ASN A 340 5.44 -9.45 -20.48
N GLY A 341 6.34 -10.36 -20.07
CA GLY A 341 7.24 -10.18 -18.93
C GLY A 341 8.26 -9.05 -19.09
N GLU A 342 8.70 -8.75 -20.31
CA GLU A 342 9.60 -7.60 -20.56
C GLU A 342 8.92 -6.26 -20.23
N ALA A 343 7.66 -6.08 -20.67
CA ALA A 343 6.88 -4.89 -20.38
C ALA A 343 6.56 -4.78 -18.87
N MET A 344 6.22 -5.90 -18.21
CA MET A 344 6.02 -5.93 -16.76
C MET A 344 7.31 -5.61 -16.00
N THR A 345 8.46 -6.11 -16.45
CA THR A 345 9.77 -5.80 -15.85
C THR A 345 10.10 -4.31 -15.96
N ALA A 346 9.84 -3.70 -17.11
CA ALA A 346 10.05 -2.27 -17.31
C ALA A 346 9.14 -1.44 -16.38
N LEU A 347 7.86 -1.79 -16.30
CA LEU A 347 6.90 -1.15 -15.40
C LEU A 347 7.29 -1.31 -13.93
N GLY A 348 7.58 -2.54 -13.49
CA GLY A 348 7.95 -2.85 -12.10
C GLY A 348 9.23 -2.13 -11.66
N ARG A 349 10.25 -2.07 -12.53
CA ARG A 349 11.47 -1.29 -12.26
C ARG A 349 11.21 0.21 -12.20
N ARG A 350 10.32 0.73 -13.04
CA ARG A 350 9.94 2.15 -13.01
C ARG A 350 9.19 2.51 -11.73
N MET A 351 8.25 1.67 -11.29
CA MET A 351 7.55 1.85 -10.01
C MET A 351 8.53 1.78 -8.84
N ALA A 352 9.41 0.78 -8.83
CA ALA A 352 10.45 0.60 -7.81
C ALA A 352 11.41 1.79 -7.72
N TRP A 353 11.67 2.49 -8.83
CA TRP A 353 12.53 3.68 -8.84
C TRP A 353 11.98 4.82 -7.98
N PHE A 354 10.66 5.01 -7.93
CA PHE A 354 10.04 6.12 -7.18
C PHE A 354 10.04 5.91 -5.66
N ASN A 355 10.06 4.66 -5.19
CA ASN A 355 9.96 4.31 -3.77
C ASN A 355 11.21 3.61 -3.21
N GLY A 356 12.21 3.31 -4.07
CA GLY A 356 13.43 2.59 -3.68
C GLY A 356 13.18 1.14 -3.25
N TYR A 357 12.07 0.53 -3.68
CA TYR A 357 11.76 -0.87 -3.39
C TYR A 357 12.54 -1.78 -4.35
N ARG A 358 12.71 -3.04 -3.98
CA ARG A 358 13.37 -4.02 -4.83
C ARG A 358 12.38 -4.53 -5.90
N PRO A 359 12.64 -4.31 -7.20
CA PRO A 359 11.85 -4.93 -8.26
C PRO A 359 12.20 -6.41 -8.37
N GLN A 360 11.20 -7.27 -8.45
CA GLN A 360 11.36 -8.72 -8.50
C GLN A 360 10.23 -9.38 -9.29
N GLN A 361 10.52 -10.51 -9.94
CA GLN A 361 9.47 -11.44 -10.38
C GLN A 361 9.04 -12.32 -9.20
#